data_AF-A0A4Q0LW84-F1
#
_entry.id   AF-A0A4Q0LW84-F1
#
_cell.length_a   1.000
_cell.length_b   1.000
_cell.length_c   1.000
_cell.angle_alpha   90.00
_cell.angle_beta   90.00
_cell.angle_gamma   90.00
#
_symmetry.space_group_name_H-M   'P 1'
#
loop_
_entity.id
_entity.type
_entity.pdbx_description
1 polymer ?
#
loop_
_entity_poly.entity_id
_entity_poly.type
_entity_poly.pdbx_seq_one_letter_code
_entity_poly.pdbx_strand_id
1 'polypeptide(L)'
;MTRQEFIDMLSPYKGVEVQFSESNKYVFITLTKYIDCWGGASPEIGFYWGEQGVSVSHTDRLEPEALLQLSYVLKLVYEYLQKGTWK
;
A
#
# COMPACT_ATOMS: atom_id res chain seq x y z
N MET A 1 -6.04 -13.09 8.28
CA MET A 1 -5.13 -13.10 7.12
C MET A 1 -3.73 -12.87 7.66
N THR A 2 -2.77 -13.72 7.30
CA THR A 2 -1.38 -13.61 7.76
C THR A 2 -0.60 -12.54 6.98
N ARG A 3 0.59 -12.18 7.47
CA ARG A 3 1.48 -11.22 6.82
C ARG A 3 1.94 -11.73 5.46
N GLN A 4 2.26 -13.02 5.37
CA GLN A 4 2.69 -13.62 4.12
C GLN A 4 1.55 -13.61 3.10
N GLU A 5 0.33 -13.98 3.51
CA GLU A 5 -0.85 -13.89 2.64
C GLU A 5 -1.07 -12.47 2.11
N PHE A 6 -0.89 -11.45 2.96
CA PHE A 6 -1.01 -10.05 2.53
C PHE A 6 0.06 -9.65 1.51
N ILE A 7 1.33 -10.03 1.73
CA ILE A 7 2.42 -9.79 0.78
C ILE A 7 2.15 -10.53 -0.54
N ASP A 8 1.68 -11.78 -0.46
CA ASP A 8 1.39 -12.60 -1.64
C ASP A 8 0.26 -12.00 -2.48
N MET A 9 -0.77 -11.42 -1.85
CA MET A 9 -1.83 -10.69 -2.58
C MET A 9 -1.32 -9.46 -3.32
N LEU A 10 -0.26 -8.81 -2.81
CA LEU A 10 0.33 -7.62 -3.42
C LEU A 10 1.40 -7.96 -4.48
N SER A 11 1.97 -9.17 -4.43
CA SER A 11 3.00 -9.64 -5.35
C SER A 11 2.68 -9.55 -6.87
N PRO A 12 1.42 -9.66 -7.34
CA PRO A 12 1.11 -9.52 -8.76
C PRO A 12 1.27 -8.07 -9.27
N TYR A 13 1.23 -7.09 -8.37
CA TYR A 13 1.30 -5.68 -8.71
C TYR A 13 2.77 -5.26 -8.86
N LYS A 14 3.19 -5.07 -10.12
CA LYS A 14 4.58 -4.71 -10.42
C LYS A 14 4.96 -3.40 -9.75
N GLY A 15 6.11 -3.40 -9.07
CA GLY A 15 6.63 -2.21 -8.41
C GLY A 15 5.93 -1.86 -7.10
N VAL A 16 5.28 -2.83 -6.46
CA VAL A 16 4.79 -2.67 -5.08
C VAL A 16 5.85 -3.21 -4.12
N GLU A 17 6.33 -2.35 -3.24
CA GLU A 17 7.23 -2.71 -2.14
C GLU A 17 6.49 -2.53 -0.81
N VAL A 18 6.64 -3.50 0.09
CA VAL A 18 5.98 -3.49 1.40
C VAL A 18 7.02 -3.56 2.50
N GLN A 19 6.98 -2.61 3.42
CA GLN A 19 7.86 -2.53 4.57
C GLN A 19 7.04 -2.57 5.85
N PHE A 20 7.55 -3.30 6.85
CA PHE A 20 6.92 -3.44 8.16
C PHE A 20 7.87 -2.86 9.22
N SER A 21 7.41 -1.84 9.93
CA SER A 21 8.07 -1.32 11.11
C SER A 21 7.47 -2.00 12.34
N GLU A 22 8.21 -2.95 12.91
CA GLU A 22 7.76 -3.69 14.09
C GLU A 22 7.70 -2.80 15.34
N SER A 23 8.63 -1.84 15.47
CA SER A 23 8.68 -0.92 16.61
C SER A 23 7.47 0.01 16.68
N ASN A 24 7.00 0.47 15.51
CA ASN A 24 5.91 1.44 15.41
C ASN A 24 4.60 0.79 15.00
N LYS A 25 4.59 -0.54 14.84
CA LYS A 25 3.44 -1.30 14.36
C LYS A 25 2.87 -0.71 13.07
N TYR A 26 3.74 -0.30 12.16
CA TYR A 26 3.37 0.46 10.98
C TYR A 26 3.71 -0.30 9.71
N VAL A 27 2.79 -0.33 8.76
CA VAL A 27 3.00 -0.89 7.42
C VAL A 27 3.09 0.26 6.45
N PHE A 28 4.07 0.17 5.55
CA PHE A 28 4.32 1.14 4.52
C PHE A 28 4.43 0.43 3.18
N ILE A 29 3.72 0.94 2.17
CA ILE A 29 3.64 0.37 0.84
C ILE A 29 4.00 1.46 -0.16
N THR A 30 4.96 1.18 -1.04
CA THR A 30 5.41 2.13 -2.07
C THR A 30 5.16 1.55 -3.46
N LEU A 31 4.61 2.37 -4.34
CA LEU A 31 4.36 2.04 -5.76
C LEU A 31 5.54 2.53 -6.62
N THR A 32 6.72 1.92 -6.48
CA THR A 32 8.02 2.38 -7.00
C THR A 32 8.12 2.51 -8.52
N LYS A 33 7.23 1.86 -9.28
CA LYS A 33 7.18 1.99 -10.75
C LYS A 33 6.38 3.18 -11.24
N TYR A 34 5.59 3.79 -10.36
CA TYR A 34 4.65 4.84 -10.72
C TYR A 34 5.16 6.15 -10.15
N ILE A 35 6.26 6.63 -10.71
CA ILE A 35 6.77 7.97 -10.40
C ILE A 35 5.88 8.97 -11.12
N ASP A 36 5.61 10.12 -10.52
CA ASP A 36 4.91 11.18 -11.24
C ASP A 36 5.63 11.54 -12.54
N CYS A 37 4.90 12.11 -13.51
CA CYS A 37 5.46 12.46 -14.81
C CYS A 37 6.50 13.61 -14.77
N TRP A 38 6.84 14.11 -13.59
CA TRP A 38 7.82 15.15 -13.31
C TRP A 38 9.04 14.63 -12.53
N GLY A 39 9.12 13.32 -12.25
CA GLY A 39 10.22 12.70 -11.51
C GLY A 39 10.14 12.87 -9.99
N GLY A 40 8.96 13.14 -9.43
CA GLY A 40 8.73 13.29 -7.99
C GLY A 40 8.64 11.97 -7.23
N ALA A 41 7.94 11.98 -6.10
CA ALA A 41 7.87 10.81 -5.21
C ALA A 41 6.89 9.75 -5.74
N SER A 42 7.17 8.48 -5.44
CA SER A 42 6.22 7.39 -5.73
C SER A 42 5.02 7.46 -4.77
N PRO A 43 3.82 7.03 -5.20
CA PRO A 43 2.67 6.90 -4.33
C PRO A 43 2.94 5.97 -3.17
N GLU A 44 2.45 6.38 -2.01
CA GLU A 44 2.67 5.67 -0.76
C GLU A 44 1.35 5.46 -0.04
N ILE A 45 1.23 4.27 0.56
CA ILE A 45 0.13 3.91 1.43
C ILE A 45 0.73 3.49 2.76
N GLY A 46 0.23 4.04 3.85
CA GLY A 46 0.70 3.70 5.17
C GLY A 46 -0.42 3.58 6.19
N PHE A 47 -0.28 2.63 7.11
CA PHE A 47 -1.29 2.38 8.14
C PHE A 47 -0.69 1.69 9.37
N TYR A 48 -1.31 1.91 10.53
CA TYR A 48 -0.94 1.23 11.77
C TYR A 48 -1.66 -0.12 11.90
N TRP A 49 -1.01 -1.07 12.57
CA TRP A 49 -1.59 -2.38 12.82
C TRP A 49 -2.81 -2.27 13.72
N GLY A 50 -3.90 -2.91 13.28
CA GLY A 50 -5.15 -2.94 14.02
C GLY A 50 -5.94 -1.64 13.97
N GLU A 51 -5.45 -0.62 13.27
CA GLU A 51 -6.19 0.61 13.02
C GLU A 51 -6.88 0.56 11.66
N GLN A 52 -8.04 1.19 11.57
CA GLN A 52 -8.78 1.33 10.31
C GLN A 52 -8.33 2.56 9.51
N GLY A 53 -7.40 3.36 10.05
CA GLY A 53 -6.86 4.55 9.40
C GLY A 53 -5.81 4.18 8.36
N VAL A 54 -6.02 4.66 7.13
CA VAL A 54 -5.06 4.55 6.03
C VAL A 54 -4.67 5.95 5.58
N SER A 55 -3.36 6.20 5.54
CA SER A 55 -2.76 7.39 4.96
C SER A 55 -2.33 7.10 3.53
N VAL A 56 -2.58 8.04 2.63
CA VAL A 56 -2.14 7.97 1.24
C VAL A 56 -1.44 9.29 0.90
N SER A 57 -0.25 9.21 0.33
CA SER A 57 0.58 10.36 -0.02
C SER A 57 1.12 10.23 -1.45
N HIS A 58 1.60 11.37 -1.98
CA HIS A 58 2.25 11.47 -3.29
C HIS A 58 1.34 11.02 -4.45
N THR A 59 0.07 11.42 -4.41
CA THR A 59 -0.94 11.10 -5.44
C THR A 59 -1.14 12.23 -6.46
N ASP A 60 -0.46 13.35 -6.30
CA ASP A 60 -0.59 14.49 -7.18
C ASP A 60 -0.08 14.15 -8.58
N ARG A 61 -0.87 14.51 -9.60
CA ARG A 61 -0.50 14.36 -11.03
C ARG A 61 -0.13 12.95 -11.46
N LEU A 62 -0.59 11.93 -10.75
CA LEU A 62 -0.44 10.55 -11.19
C LEU A 62 -1.14 10.33 -12.52
N GLU A 63 -0.47 9.57 -13.39
CA GLU A 63 -1.09 9.09 -14.62
C GLU A 63 -2.27 8.15 -14.28
N PRO A 64 -3.28 8.04 -15.17
CA PRO A 64 -4.45 7.20 -14.92
C PRO A 64 -4.11 5.74 -14.57
N GLU A 65 -3.05 5.17 -15.16
CA GLU A 65 -2.59 3.82 -14.84
C GLU A 65 -2.11 3.72 -13.39
N ALA A 66 -1.31 4.70 -12.93
CA ALA A 66 -0.83 4.75 -11.55
C ALA A 66 -1.98 4.88 -10.54
N LEU A 67 -2.99 5.72 -10.85
CA LEU A 67 -4.20 5.86 -10.03
C LEU A 67 -4.99 4.55 -9.96
N LEU A 68 -5.12 3.84 -11.08
CA LEU A 68 -5.80 2.56 -11.13
C LEU A 68 -5.08 1.52 -10.27
N GLN A 69 -3.76 1.45 -10.37
CA GLN A 69 -2.94 0.53 -9.57
C GLN A 69 -3.02 0.84 -8.08
N LEU A 70 -2.92 2.13 -7.72
CA LEU A 70 -3.13 2.60 -6.36
C LEU A 70 -4.50 2.18 -5.82
N SER A 71 -5.56 2.30 -6.63
CA SER A 71 -6.92 1.91 -6.23
C SER A 71 -7.04 0.41 -5.93
N TYR A 72 -6.36 -0.44 -6.69
CA TYR A 72 -6.35 -1.88 -6.46
C TYR A 72 -5.57 -2.23 -5.19
N VAL A 73 -4.41 -1.63 -4.97
CA VAL A 73 -3.63 -1.84 -3.74
C VAL A 73 -4.43 -1.37 -2.52
N LEU A 74 -5.07 -0.20 -2.59
CA LEU A 74 -5.92 0.30 -1.50
C LEU A 74 -7.07 -0.65 -1.18
N LYS A 75 -7.75 -1.20 -2.20
CA LYS A 75 -8.79 -2.21 -1.99
C LYS A 75 -8.26 -3.41 -1.20
N LEU A 76 -7.09 -3.94 -1.56
CA LEU A 76 -6.47 -5.07 -0.86
C LEU A 76 -6.06 -4.71 0.57
N VAL A 77 -5.57 -3.50 0.81
CA VAL A 77 -5.30 -2.97 2.16
C VAL A 77 -6.58 -2.95 2.99
N TYR A 78 -7.70 -2.45 2.44
CA TYR A 78 -8.98 -2.47 3.14
C TYR A 78 -9.48 -3.89 3.42
N GLU A 79 -9.36 -4.82 2.47
CA GLU A 79 -9.71 -6.22 2.69
C GLU A 79 -8.87 -6.85 3.79
N TYR A 80 -7.58 -6.53 3.86
CA TYR A 80 -6.68 -6.98 4.92
C TYR A 80 -7.11 -6.43 6.29
N LEU A 81 -7.38 -5.13 6.38
CA LEU A 81 -7.82 -4.47 7.62
C LEU A 81 -9.19 -4.99 8.09
N GLN A 82 -10.14 -5.22 7.18
CA GLN A 82 -11.48 -5.75 7.49
C GLN A 82 -11.45 -7.20 7.95
N LYS A 83 -10.57 -8.02 7.35
CA LYS A 83 -10.41 -9.43 7.74
C LYS A 83 -9.79 -9.60 9.12
N GLY A 84 -9.30 -8.51 9.74
CA GLY A 84 -9.35 -8.29 11.19
C GLY A 84 -8.94 -9.48 12.07
N THR A 85 -7.96 -10.26 11.64
CA THR A 85 -7.53 -11.47 12.35
C THR A 85 -6.03 -11.45 12.47
N TRP A 86 -5.57 -10.57 13.37
CA TRP A 86 -4.31 -10.75 14.05
C TRP A 86 -4.61 -11.05 15.51
N LYS A 87 -4.68 -12.34 15.82
CA LYS A 87 -4.40 -12.90 17.14
C LYS A 87 -2.91 -13.20 17.21
#